data_AF-A0A956HXA3-F1
#
_entry.id   AF-A0A956HXA3-F1
#
_cell.length_a   1.000
_cell.length_b   1.000
_cell.length_c   1.000
_cell.angle_alpha   90.00
_cell.angle_beta   90.00
_cell.angle_gamma   90.00
#
_symmetry.space_group_name_H-M   'P 1'
#
loop_
_entity.id
_entity.type
_entity.pdbx_description
1 polymer ?
#
loop_
_entity_poly.entity_id
_entity_poly.type
_entity_poly.pdbx_seq_one_letter_code
_entity_poly.pdbx_strand_id
1 'polypeptide(L)'
;YEQIQIAGDTAGLRGRLQKKSQLLKEAATIYSDVVGYRVAEWVTASLYQIGRSYELFANSLREAPIPEGLNEEEQQAYRDQLGMFIVPMEERALEAYEGGYQKALELKIYNAWTQRLREALTRLNEVQYPPFRELGGDTVEGAALPVPAPLEGLDSSRDQSSPGPGKGAAPAAGKGGGA
;
A
#
# COMPACT_ATOMS: atom_id res chain seq x y z
N TYR A 1 -12.75 22.35 -9.92
CA TYR A 1 -11.87 22.26 -11.11
C TYR A 1 -12.53 21.53 -12.28
N GLU A 2 -13.52 20.65 -12.05
CA GLU A 2 -14.14 19.79 -13.08
C GLU A 2 -14.90 20.54 -14.18
N GLN A 3 -15.41 21.74 -13.89
CA GLN A 3 -16.15 22.57 -14.86
C GLN A 3 -15.28 23.16 -15.99
N ILE A 4 -13.95 23.11 -15.87
CA ILE A 4 -13.06 23.63 -16.92
C ILE A 4 -12.92 22.58 -18.03
N GLN A 5 -13.55 22.89 -19.17
CA GLN A 5 -13.53 22.07 -20.38
C GLN A 5 -12.24 22.25 -21.17
N ILE A 6 -11.74 21.14 -21.71
CA ILE A 6 -10.57 21.08 -22.59
C ILE A 6 -11.00 21.38 -24.05
N ALA A 7 -12.24 21.04 -24.40
CA ALA A 7 -12.84 21.37 -25.69
C ALA A 7 -13.13 22.88 -25.83
N GLY A 8 -13.09 23.38 -27.06
CA GLY A 8 -13.41 24.77 -27.42
C GLY A 8 -12.23 25.55 -28.00
N ASP A 9 -12.32 26.88 -27.99
CA ASP A 9 -11.36 27.80 -28.60
C ASP A 9 -9.92 27.58 -28.08
N THR A 10 -8.99 27.41 -29.03
CA THR A 10 -7.56 27.15 -28.80
C THR A 10 -6.84 28.37 -28.24
N ALA A 11 -7.28 29.59 -28.59
CA ALA A 11 -6.61 30.83 -28.18
C ALA A 11 -6.57 31.01 -26.65
N GLY A 12 -7.61 30.56 -25.94
CA GLY A 12 -7.70 30.61 -24.48
C GLY A 12 -7.27 29.33 -23.74
N LEU A 13 -6.89 28.28 -24.46
CA LEU A 13 -6.72 26.94 -23.87
C LEU A 13 -5.66 26.93 -22.77
N ARG A 14 -4.51 27.58 -22.97
CA ARG A 14 -3.40 27.56 -22.01
C ARG A 14 -3.82 28.17 -20.67
N GLY A 15 -4.53 29.29 -20.71
CA GLY A 15 -5.07 29.96 -19.52
C GLY A 15 -6.08 29.09 -18.77
N ARG A 16 -6.96 28.39 -19.51
CA ARG A 16 -7.92 27.43 -18.91
C ARG A 16 -7.20 26.26 -18.22
N LEU A 17 -6.20 25.66 -18.88
CA LEU A 17 -5.41 24.56 -18.31
C LEU A 17 -4.61 24.99 -17.08
N GLN A 18 -4.00 26.18 -17.11
CA GLN A 18 -3.29 26.75 -15.98
C GLN A 18 -4.24 27.02 -14.81
N LYS A 19 -5.44 27.55 -15.07
CA LYS A 19 -6.46 27.74 -14.03
C LYS A 19 -6.93 26.41 -13.45
N LYS A 20 -7.10 25.38 -14.27
CA LYS A 20 -7.49 24.03 -13.82
C LYS A 20 -6.42 23.41 -12.93
N SER A 21 -5.16 23.50 -13.33
CA SER A 21 -4.01 23.07 -12.51
C SER A 21 -3.95 23.78 -11.16
N GLN A 22 -4.15 25.11 -11.15
CA GLN A 22 -4.18 25.89 -9.91
C GLN A 22 -5.33 25.47 -8.97
N LEU A 23 -6.53 25.27 -9.51
CA LEU A 23 -7.67 24.79 -8.72
C LEU A 23 -7.48 23.36 -8.21
N LEU A 24 -6.80 22.49 -8.97
CA LEU A 24 -6.44 21.15 -8.51
C LEU A 24 -5.45 21.21 -7.35
N LYS A 25 -4.47 22.10 -7.42
CA LYS A 25 -3.53 22.36 -6.32
C LYS A 25 -4.25 22.83 -5.06
N GLU A 26 -5.18 23.77 -5.19
CA GLU A 26 -6.00 24.26 -4.06
C GLU A 26 -6.86 23.14 -3.46
N ALA A 27 -7.51 22.32 -4.31
CA ALA A 27 -8.27 21.16 -3.85
C ALA A 27 -7.37 20.15 -3.12
N ALA A 28 -6.15 19.89 -3.63
CA ALA A 28 -5.18 19.02 -2.99
C ALA A 28 -4.76 19.52 -1.60
N THR A 29 -4.63 20.83 -1.41
CA THR A 29 -4.39 21.43 -0.09
C THR A 29 -5.54 21.13 0.88
N ILE A 30 -6.80 21.36 0.46
CA ILE A 30 -7.98 21.10 1.28
C ILE A 30 -8.09 19.61 1.65
N TYR A 31 -7.85 18.72 0.69
CA TYR A 31 -7.83 17.28 0.95
C TYR A 31 -6.71 16.89 1.93
N SER A 32 -5.56 17.57 1.88
CA SER A 32 -4.47 17.32 2.82
C SER A 32 -4.82 17.72 4.26
N ASP A 33 -5.69 18.72 4.46
CA ASP A 33 -6.17 19.10 5.79
C ASP A 33 -6.96 17.97 6.48
N VAL A 34 -7.53 17.05 5.70
CA VAL A 34 -8.29 15.90 6.23
C VAL A 34 -7.43 14.98 7.10
N VAL A 35 -6.11 14.98 6.87
CA VAL A 35 -5.12 14.26 7.69
C VAL A 35 -5.24 14.64 9.17
N GLY A 36 -5.61 15.89 9.47
CA GLY A 36 -5.76 16.41 10.82
C GLY A 36 -6.90 15.76 11.63
N TYR A 37 -7.95 15.25 10.96
CA TYR A 37 -9.10 14.63 11.65
C TYR A 37 -8.81 13.20 12.15
N ARG A 38 -7.72 12.56 11.69
CA ARG A 38 -7.28 11.22 12.11
C ARG A 38 -8.33 10.11 11.96
N VAL A 39 -9.37 10.33 11.17
CA VAL A 39 -10.33 9.29 10.79
C VAL A 39 -9.72 8.51 9.64
N ALA A 40 -9.25 7.30 9.93
CA ALA A 40 -8.47 6.45 9.03
C ALA A 40 -9.02 6.40 7.60
N GLU A 41 -10.33 6.14 7.47
CA GLU A 41 -11.05 6.08 6.20
C GLU A 41 -10.99 7.39 5.42
N TRP A 42 -11.21 8.51 6.09
CA TRP A 42 -11.24 9.83 5.43
C TRP A 42 -9.85 10.28 5.03
N VAL A 43 -8.83 9.99 5.84
CA VAL A 43 -7.44 10.33 5.53
C VAL A 43 -6.99 9.63 4.25
N THR A 44 -7.12 8.30 4.19
CA THR A 44 -6.63 7.55 3.02
C THR A 44 -7.50 7.75 1.78
N ALA A 45 -8.82 7.91 1.94
CA ALA A 45 -9.70 8.29 0.83
C ALA A 45 -9.33 9.67 0.26
N SER A 46 -9.08 10.65 1.13
CA SER A 46 -8.72 12.00 0.73
C SER A 46 -7.41 12.01 -0.08
N LEU A 47 -6.37 11.36 0.46
CA LEU A 47 -5.05 11.26 -0.20
C LEU A 47 -5.15 10.55 -1.56
N TYR A 48 -5.95 9.49 -1.66
CA TYR A 48 -6.23 8.82 -2.92
C TYR A 48 -6.95 9.74 -3.93
N GLN A 49 -7.93 10.54 -3.49
CA GLN A 49 -8.63 11.47 -4.39
C GLN A 49 -7.71 12.55 -4.95
N ILE A 50 -6.69 12.99 -4.21
CA ILE A 50 -5.68 13.92 -4.74
C ILE A 50 -4.98 13.33 -5.96
N GLY A 51 -4.38 12.14 -5.82
CA GLY A 51 -3.68 11.48 -6.91
C GLY A 51 -4.59 11.19 -8.09
N ARG A 52 -5.81 10.70 -7.81
CA ARG A 52 -6.83 10.42 -8.83
C ARG A 52 -7.24 11.66 -9.61
N SER A 53 -7.34 12.81 -8.96
CA SER A 53 -7.74 14.05 -9.62
C SER A 53 -6.68 14.52 -10.62
N TYR A 54 -5.40 14.36 -10.28
CA TYR A 54 -4.29 14.66 -11.19
C TYR A 54 -4.21 13.66 -12.34
N GLU A 55 -4.35 12.36 -12.08
CA GLU A 55 -4.36 11.30 -13.09
C GLU A 55 -5.51 11.50 -14.10
N LEU A 56 -6.73 11.77 -13.61
CA LEU A 56 -7.88 12.06 -14.46
C LEU A 56 -7.64 13.30 -15.35
N PHE A 57 -6.95 14.32 -14.82
CA PHE A 57 -6.64 15.49 -15.62
C PHE A 57 -5.61 15.16 -16.71
N ALA A 58 -4.52 14.45 -16.39
CA ALA A 58 -3.54 14.01 -17.38
C ALA A 58 -4.18 13.15 -18.49
N ASN A 59 -5.04 12.20 -18.12
CA ASN A 59 -5.75 11.35 -19.09
C ASN A 59 -6.70 12.18 -19.97
N SER A 60 -7.43 13.13 -19.38
CA SER A 60 -8.32 14.00 -20.16
C SER A 60 -7.58 14.89 -21.17
N LEU A 61 -6.30 15.21 -20.92
CA LEU A 61 -5.44 15.93 -21.86
C LEU A 61 -4.95 15.02 -22.99
N ARG A 62 -4.63 13.75 -22.70
CA ARG A 62 -4.23 12.77 -23.73
C ARG A 62 -5.37 12.40 -24.67
N GLU A 63 -6.56 12.25 -24.12
CA GLU A 63 -7.76 11.85 -24.85
C GLU A 63 -8.48 13.04 -25.50
N ALA A 64 -7.95 14.25 -25.34
CA ALA A 64 -8.55 15.46 -25.87
C ALA A 64 -8.63 15.40 -27.41
N PRO A 65 -9.82 15.54 -28.01
CA PRO A 65 -9.97 15.53 -29.46
C PRO A 65 -9.38 16.82 -30.05
N ILE A 66 -8.85 16.70 -31.27
CA ILE A 66 -8.37 17.86 -32.04
C ILE A 66 -9.59 18.69 -32.49
N PRO A 67 -9.64 20.01 -32.21
CA PRO A 67 -10.71 20.88 -32.69
C PRO A 67 -10.81 20.90 -34.22
N GLU A 68 -12.03 21.00 -34.75
CA GLU A 68 -12.27 21.14 -36.19
C GLU A 68 -11.75 22.49 -36.71
N GLY A 69 -11.34 22.53 -37.99
CA GLY A 69 -10.92 23.76 -38.65
C GLY A 69 -9.46 24.18 -38.44
N LEU A 70 -8.67 23.37 -37.72
CA LEU A 70 -7.22 23.60 -37.55
C LEU A 70 -6.40 23.04 -38.72
N ASN A 71 -5.43 23.81 -39.19
CA ASN A 71 -4.40 23.34 -40.11
C ASN A 71 -3.35 22.47 -39.40
N GLU A 72 -2.44 21.82 -40.14
CA GLU A 72 -1.44 20.90 -39.57
C GLU A 72 -0.55 21.55 -38.50
N GLU A 73 -0.11 22.80 -38.71
CA GLU A 73 0.72 23.54 -37.74
C GLU A 73 -0.07 23.85 -36.46
N GLU A 74 -1.32 24.25 -36.58
CA GLU A 74 -2.20 24.55 -35.45
C GLU A 74 -2.56 23.29 -34.66
N GLN A 75 -2.78 22.16 -35.34
CA GLN A 75 -2.99 20.86 -34.69
C GLN A 75 -1.77 20.44 -33.89
N GLN A 76 -0.56 20.65 -34.43
CA GLN A 76 0.67 20.36 -33.71
C GLN A 76 0.82 21.28 -32.49
N ALA A 77 0.61 22.58 -32.65
CA ALA A 77 0.64 23.54 -31.55
C ALA A 77 -0.37 23.19 -30.44
N TYR A 78 -1.56 22.72 -30.80
CA TYR A 78 -2.57 22.24 -29.86
C TYR A 78 -2.05 21.03 -29.05
N ARG A 79 -1.51 20.01 -29.74
CA ARG A 79 -0.93 18.82 -29.08
C ARG A 79 0.23 19.19 -28.17
N ASP A 80 1.13 20.05 -28.63
CA ASP A 80 2.27 20.51 -27.84
C ASP A 80 1.80 21.21 -26.57
N GLN A 81 0.79 22.07 -26.69
CA GLN A 81 0.24 22.79 -25.55
C GLN A 81 -0.41 21.86 -24.51
N LEU A 82 -1.09 20.79 -24.94
CA LEU A 82 -1.59 19.75 -24.04
C LEU A 82 -0.43 19.00 -23.38
N GLY A 83 0.58 18.63 -24.17
CA GLY A 83 1.80 17.94 -23.73
C GLY A 83 2.53 18.65 -22.59
N MET A 84 2.57 19.99 -22.61
CA MET A 84 3.17 20.81 -21.54
C MET A 84 2.55 20.59 -20.16
N PHE A 85 1.30 20.13 -20.08
CA PHE A 85 0.61 19.88 -18.81
C PHE A 85 0.53 18.40 -18.45
N ILE A 86 0.59 17.48 -19.42
CA ILE A 86 0.46 16.04 -19.16
C ILE A 86 1.51 15.57 -18.15
N VAL A 87 2.80 15.72 -18.48
CA VAL A 87 3.89 15.19 -17.65
C VAL A 87 3.85 15.76 -16.22
N PRO A 88 3.74 17.08 -15.99
CA PRO A 88 3.62 17.61 -14.64
C PRO A 88 2.41 17.07 -13.86
N MET A 89 1.27 16.83 -14.52
CA MET A 89 0.10 16.27 -13.82
C MET A 89 0.32 14.81 -13.44
N GLU A 90 0.99 14.03 -14.27
CA GLU A 90 1.35 12.64 -13.92
C GLU A 90 2.32 12.56 -12.76
N GLU A 91 3.35 13.42 -12.75
CA GLU A 91 4.28 13.53 -11.62
C GLU A 91 3.53 13.87 -10.33
N ARG A 92 2.59 14.83 -10.37
CA ARG A 92 1.76 15.15 -9.18
C ARG A 92 0.85 14.01 -8.76
N ALA A 93 0.33 13.22 -9.70
CA ALA A 93 -0.47 12.06 -9.38
C ALA A 93 0.38 11.02 -8.63
N LEU A 94 1.58 10.72 -9.15
CA LEU A 94 2.51 9.79 -8.53
C LEU A 94 2.93 10.26 -7.13
N GLU A 95 3.40 11.51 -7.00
CA GLU A 95 3.77 12.11 -5.71
C GLU A 95 2.63 12.01 -4.67
N ALA A 96 1.40 12.29 -5.09
CA ALA A 96 0.24 12.22 -4.21
C ALA A 96 -0.09 10.78 -3.77
N TYR A 97 0.00 9.81 -4.68
CA TYR A 97 -0.19 8.41 -4.35
C TYR A 97 0.93 7.87 -3.44
N GLU A 98 2.18 8.24 -3.70
CA GLU A 98 3.34 7.84 -2.89
C GLU A 98 3.24 8.42 -1.48
N GLY A 99 3.04 9.74 -1.38
CA GLY A 99 2.85 10.42 -0.10
C GLY A 99 1.63 9.89 0.65
N GLY A 100 0.55 9.60 -0.08
CA GLY A 100 -0.68 9.01 0.46
C GLY A 100 -0.45 7.63 1.08
N TYR A 101 0.23 6.75 0.34
CA TYR A 101 0.57 5.41 0.79
C TYR A 101 1.54 5.44 1.98
N GLN A 102 2.59 6.25 1.92
CA GLN A 102 3.54 6.41 3.04
C GLN A 102 2.83 6.92 4.30
N LYS A 103 1.96 7.92 4.18
CA LYS A 103 1.18 8.42 5.32
C LYS A 103 0.25 7.35 5.90
N ALA A 104 -0.36 6.52 5.05
CA ALA A 104 -1.19 5.40 5.51
C ALA A 104 -0.36 4.40 6.33
N LEU A 105 0.86 4.07 5.90
CA LEU A 105 1.78 3.20 6.63
C LEU A 105 2.23 3.82 7.97
N GLU A 106 2.62 5.10 7.98
CA GLU A 106 3.00 5.83 9.19
C GLU A 106 1.90 5.80 10.25
N LEU A 107 0.65 6.00 9.81
CA LEU A 107 -0.53 6.02 10.67
C LEU A 107 -1.09 4.61 10.96
N LYS A 108 -0.48 3.56 10.39
CA LYS A 108 -0.93 2.16 10.50
C LYS A 108 -2.39 1.96 10.04
N ILE A 109 -2.79 2.67 8.99
CA ILE A 109 -4.12 2.59 8.39
C ILE A 109 -4.11 1.55 7.26
N TYR A 110 -4.85 0.46 7.46
CA TYR A 110 -5.02 -0.60 6.47
C TYR A 110 -6.50 -0.74 6.13
N ASN A 111 -6.90 -0.21 4.98
CA ASN A 111 -8.26 -0.28 4.46
C ASN A 111 -8.26 -0.36 2.92
N ALA A 112 -9.45 -0.36 2.33
CA ALA A 112 -9.63 -0.41 0.88
C ALA A 112 -8.91 0.75 0.15
N TRP A 113 -8.80 1.93 0.76
CA TRP A 113 -8.10 3.05 0.15
C TRP A 113 -6.58 2.89 0.20
N THR A 114 -6.02 2.32 1.27
CA THR A 114 -4.60 1.95 1.31
C THR A 114 -4.25 0.94 0.22
N GLN A 115 -5.14 -0.02 -0.05
CA GLN A 115 -5.00 -0.96 -1.17
C GLN A 115 -5.05 -0.22 -2.52
N ARG A 116 -6.04 0.65 -2.74
CA ARG A 116 -6.16 1.45 -3.97
C ARG A 116 -4.97 2.37 -4.23
N LEU A 117 -4.41 2.96 -3.16
CA LEU A 117 -3.16 3.73 -3.24
C LEU A 117 -2.02 2.86 -3.77
N ARG A 118 -1.85 1.66 -3.20
CA ARG A 118 -0.83 0.71 -3.66
C ARG A 118 -1.05 0.24 -5.10
N GLU A 119 -2.29 -0.07 -5.47
CA GLU A 119 -2.64 -0.47 -6.83
C GLU A 119 -2.35 0.65 -7.84
N ALA A 120 -2.64 1.91 -7.49
CA ALA A 120 -2.31 3.05 -8.34
C ALA A 120 -0.79 3.18 -8.52
N LEU A 121 0.00 3.02 -7.45
CA LEU A 121 1.45 3.02 -7.53
C LEU A 121 2.00 1.87 -8.39
N THR A 122 1.44 0.68 -8.28
CA THR A 122 1.81 -0.45 -9.14
C THR A 122 1.47 -0.19 -10.61
N ARG A 123 0.29 0.40 -10.89
CA ARG A 123 -0.10 0.77 -12.27
C ARG A 123 0.84 1.80 -12.89
N LEU A 124 1.29 2.78 -12.11
CA LEU A 124 2.12 3.88 -12.61
C LEU A 124 3.61 3.54 -12.62
N ASN A 125 4.09 2.70 -11.70
CA ASN A 125 5.49 2.32 -11.60
C ASN A 125 5.65 0.91 -11.01
N GLU A 126 5.43 -0.11 -11.84
CA GLU A 126 5.53 -1.51 -11.44
C GLU A 126 6.94 -1.91 -10.97
N VAL A 127 8.00 -1.30 -11.53
CA VAL A 127 9.38 -1.62 -11.17
C VAL A 127 9.64 -1.28 -9.70
N GLN A 128 9.19 -0.10 -9.26
CA GLN A 128 9.33 0.34 -7.87
C GLN A 128 8.28 -0.28 -6.96
N TYR A 129 7.07 -0.49 -7.46
CA TYR A 129 5.93 -1.03 -6.72
C TYR A 129 5.39 -2.27 -7.42
N PRO A 130 6.09 -3.40 -7.36
CA PRO A 130 5.61 -4.62 -8.00
C PRO A 130 4.25 -5.01 -7.41
N PRO A 131 3.39 -5.64 -8.22
CA PRO A 131 2.16 -6.22 -7.70
C PRO A 131 2.54 -7.13 -6.54
N PHE A 132 1.64 -7.25 -5.55
CA PHE A 132 1.74 -8.37 -4.66
C PHE A 132 1.62 -9.60 -5.55
N ARG A 133 2.76 -10.24 -5.86
CA ARG A 133 2.72 -11.65 -6.20
C ARG A 133 1.99 -12.24 -5.02
N GLU A 134 0.80 -12.77 -5.27
CA GLU A 134 0.34 -13.85 -4.42
C GLU A 134 1.59 -14.71 -4.28
N LEU A 135 2.10 -14.86 -3.05
CA LEU A 135 2.92 -16.01 -2.78
C LEU A 135 1.98 -17.19 -3.09
N GLY A 136 1.91 -17.59 -4.36
CA GLY A 136 2.23 -18.93 -4.72
C GLY A 136 3.63 -19.19 -4.18
N GLY A 137 3.75 -19.27 -2.85
CA GLY A 137 4.42 -20.42 -2.35
C GLY A 137 3.69 -21.56 -3.00
N ASP A 138 4.42 -22.45 -3.66
CA ASP A 138 4.00 -23.83 -3.60
C ASP A 138 3.46 -24.02 -2.18
N THR A 139 2.19 -24.36 -2.07
CA THR A 139 1.70 -24.91 -0.81
C THR A 139 2.52 -26.18 -0.66
N VAL A 140 3.70 -26.05 -0.05
CA VAL A 140 4.33 -27.15 0.63
C VAL A 140 3.35 -27.46 1.73
N GLU A 141 2.50 -28.44 1.42
CA GLU A 141 1.61 -29.11 2.36
C GLU A 141 2.35 -29.20 3.69
N GLY A 142 1.79 -28.54 4.70
CA GLY A 142 2.55 -27.91 5.77
C GLY A 142 3.70 -28.77 6.30
N ALA A 143 4.91 -28.20 6.31
CA ALA A 143 5.86 -28.60 7.33
C ALA A 143 5.17 -28.29 8.67
N ALA A 144 4.67 -29.34 9.33
CA ALA A 144 4.09 -29.24 10.65
C ALA A 144 5.06 -28.43 11.51
N LEU A 145 4.58 -27.32 12.09
CA LEU A 145 5.36 -26.58 13.05
C LEU A 145 5.82 -27.58 14.12
N PRO A 146 7.12 -27.66 14.46
CA PRO A 146 7.55 -28.52 15.54
C PRO A 146 6.80 -28.08 16.79
N VAL A 147 5.91 -28.95 17.27
CA VAL A 147 5.16 -28.70 18.49
C VAL A 147 6.20 -28.48 19.59
N PRO A 148 6.21 -27.32 20.28
CA PRO A 148 7.14 -27.12 21.38
C PRO A 148 6.89 -28.21 22.43
N ALA A 149 7.96 -28.80 22.96
CA ALA A 149 7.85 -29.82 24.00
C ALA A 149 6.98 -29.30 25.16
N PRO A 150 6.14 -30.15 25.78
CA PRO A 150 5.37 -29.75 26.94
C PRO A 150 6.30 -29.15 28.00
N LEU A 151 5.86 -28.07 28.64
CA LEU A 151 6.58 -27.47 29.76
C LEU A 151 6.51 -28.44 30.95
N GLU A 152 7.48 -29.34 31.04
CA GLU A 152 7.67 -30.25 32.17
C GLU A 152 7.85 -29.40 33.44
N GLY A 153 6.94 -29.54 34.42
CA GLY A 153 7.07 -28.90 35.73
C GLY A 153 5.98 -27.93 36.15
N LEU A 154 4.82 -27.87 35.46
CA LEU A 154 3.64 -27.12 35.93
C LEU A 154 2.56 -28.01 36.57
N ASP A 155 2.95 -29.06 37.30
CA ASP A 155 2.12 -29.60 38.36
C ASP A 155 2.60 -29.01 39.69
N SER A 156 1.83 -28.03 40.17
CA SER A 156 1.89 -27.62 41.56
C SER A 156 0.71 -28.23 42.32
N SER A 157 1.07 -29.19 43.18
CA SER A 157 0.47 -29.56 44.46
C SER A 157 -0.58 -30.69 44.51
N ARG A 158 -0.14 -31.82 45.09
CA ARG A 158 -0.65 -32.55 46.28
C ARG A 158 -0.31 -34.04 46.07
N ASP A 159 0.38 -34.73 46.96
CA ASP A 159 0.00 -34.88 48.36
C ASP A 159 1.17 -35.31 49.25
N GLN A 160 1.01 -34.99 50.53
CA GLN A 160 1.96 -35.22 51.61
C GLN A 160 1.91 -36.68 52.07
N SER A 161 3.07 -37.30 52.29
CA SER A 161 3.29 -38.16 53.47
C SER A 161 4.76 -38.61 53.55
N SER A 162 5.46 -38.06 54.53
CA SER A 162 6.63 -38.68 55.19
C SER A 162 6.17 -39.22 56.56
N PRO A 163 6.96 -39.94 57.39
CA PRO A 163 8.36 -40.39 57.24
C PRO A 163 8.63 -41.84 57.77
N GLY A 164 9.87 -42.35 57.66
CA GLY A 164 10.35 -43.47 58.50
C GLY A 164 11.58 -44.26 58.00
N PRO A 165 12.71 -44.34 58.73
CA PRO A 165 13.99 -44.88 58.26
C PRO A 165 14.26 -46.34 58.69
N GLY A 166 15.08 -47.09 57.94
CA GLY A 166 15.44 -48.48 58.29
C GLY A 166 16.72 -49.02 57.63
N LYS A 167 17.75 -49.26 58.46
CA LYS A 167 19.01 -49.98 58.24
C LYS A 167 18.88 -51.31 57.48
N GLY A 168 19.96 -51.73 56.78
CA GLY A 168 20.32 -53.16 56.71
C GLY A 168 21.16 -53.64 55.53
N ALA A 169 22.47 -53.79 55.77
CA ALA A 169 23.29 -54.97 55.45
C ALA A 169 23.40 -55.52 54.00
N ALA A 170 24.64 -55.51 53.48
CA ALA A 170 25.24 -56.57 52.65
C ALA A 170 25.35 -57.91 53.47
N PRO A 171 25.74 -59.10 52.95
CA PRO A 171 26.62 -59.36 51.78
C PRO A 171 26.38 -60.69 51.00
N ALA A 172 27.37 -61.06 50.17
CA ALA A 172 27.83 -62.41 49.78
C ALA A 172 27.00 -63.19 48.71
N ALA A 173 27.53 -63.49 47.51
CA ALA A 173 28.59 -64.43 47.11
C ALA A 173 28.07 -65.84 46.72
N GLY A 174 28.42 -66.29 45.51
CA GLY A 174 28.29 -67.67 45.00
C GLY A 174 28.67 -67.72 43.50
N LYS A 175 29.93 -67.96 43.10
CA LYS A 175 30.68 -69.22 42.89
C LYS A 175 30.13 -70.18 41.82
N GLY A 176 31.01 -70.50 40.86
CA GLY A 176 31.07 -71.74 40.03
C GLY A 176 30.29 -71.67 38.72
N GLY A 177 30.80 -72.04 37.54
CA GLY A 177 31.93 -72.90 37.18
C GLY A 177 31.44 -74.09 36.34
N GLY A 178 31.98 -74.26 35.11
CA GLY A 178 31.77 -75.40 34.20
C GLY A 178 30.96 -75.00 32.95
N ALA A 179 31.40 -75.25 31.71
CA ALA A 179 32.36 -76.21 31.18
C ALA A 179 33.21 -75.62 30.06
#